data_AF-A0A382ZGD4-F1
#
_entry.id   AF-A0A382ZGD4-F1
#
_cell.length_a   1.000
_cell.length_b   1.000
_cell.length_c   1.000
_cell.angle_alpha   90.00
_cell.angle_beta   90.00
_cell.angle_gamma   90.00
#
_symmetry.space_group_name_H-M   'P 1'
#
loop_
_entity.id
_entity.type
_entity.pdbx_description
1 polymer ?
#
loop_
_entity_poly.entity_id
_entity_poly.type
_entity_poly.pdbx_seq_one_letter_code
_entity_poly.pdbx_strand_id
1 'polypeptide(L)'
;AQTGKTITTFGLHGRVNLKEGLGRDPNKLSLVQSHSPGRVFEDLLILGSATNEGYGSAPGDVRAFNVRTGKLVWTFHTIPHPGEFGYETWPEDAWKTVGGANVWSEFALDVERAIVYLPVASAKYNFYGADREGANLFSNSLVALNALTGERLWHFQFIHHDIWDYDPATSPKLLTVEHEGESVDIVAQATKQGFVYVFNRVTGEPLWPIEELPVPTGTEMPRETLWPTQPFPTVPPPFARQSFTVEDLNPYMDPDE
;
A
#
# COMPACT_ATOMS: atom_id res chain seq x y z
N ALA A 1 -3.87 32.91 -0.20
CA ALA A 1 -2.62 33.35 -0.86
C ALA A 1 -2.76 34.81 -1.27
N GLN A 2 -2.18 35.76 -0.52
CA GLN A 2 -2.42 37.21 -0.75
C GLN A 2 -1.41 37.84 -1.73
N THR A 3 -0.20 37.29 -1.87
CA THR A 3 0.89 37.90 -2.66
C THR A 3 1.43 37.02 -3.77
N GLY A 4 1.08 35.72 -3.80
CA GLY A 4 1.67 34.74 -4.72
C GLY A 4 3.18 34.48 -4.52
N LYS A 5 3.81 35.11 -3.52
CA LYS A 5 5.24 34.94 -3.24
C LYS A 5 5.50 33.62 -2.53
N THR A 6 6.60 32.96 -2.88
CA THR A 6 7.09 31.76 -2.21
C THR A 6 7.35 32.03 -0.72
N ILE A 7 6.88 31.12 0.14
CA ILE A 7 7.22 31.12 1.56
C ILE A 7 8.61 30.50 1.71
N THR A 8 9.65 31.33 1.72
CA THR A 8 11.05 30.85 1.73
C THR A 8 11.44 30.11 3.01
N THR A 9 10.68 30.28 4.09
CA THR A 9 10.82 29.56 5.37
C THR A 9 10.23 28.14 5.36
N PHE A 10 9.52 27.76 4.30
CA PHE A 10 9.01 26.39 4.14
C PHE A 10 10.11 25.47 3.61
N GLY A 11 10.43 24.40 4.34
CA GLY A 11 11.49 23.46 3.99
C GLY A 11 12.83 24.16 3.73
N LEU A 12 13.47 23.81 2.62
CA LEU A 12 14.70 24.44 2.14
C LEU A 12 14.40 25.38 0.98
N HIS A 13 14.34 26.69 1.24
CA HIS A 13 14.04 27.73 0.24
C HIS A 13 12.67 27.58 -0.43
N GLY A 14 11.65 27.22 0.34
CA GLY A 14 10.26 27.08 -0.14
C GLY A 14 9.91 25.72 -0.73
N ARG A 15 10.74 24.69 -0.50
CA ARG A 15 10.56 23.34 -1.05
C ARG A 15 11.04 22.25 -0.11
N VAL A 16 10.45 21.06 -0.23
CA VAL A 16 10.90 19.83 0.43
C VAL A 16 11.30 18.84 -0.65
N ASN A 17 12.49 18.26 -0.53
CA ASN A 17 12.92 17.17 -1.39
C ASN A 17 12.39 15.85 -0.83
N LEU A 18 11.43 15.22 -1.50
CA LEU A 18 10.81 13.98 -1.02
C LEU A 18 11.77 12.78 -1.02
N LYS A 19 12.94 12.86 -1.67
CA LYS A 19 13.94 11.78 -1.61
C LYS A 19 14.73 11.77 -0.30
N GLU A 20 14.73 12.87 0.46
CA GLU A 20 15.42 12.96 1.75
C GLU A 20 14.66 12.17 2.82
N GLY A 21 15.41 11.57 3.75
CA GLY A 21 14.83 10.89 4.92
C GLY A 21 14.24 9.50 4.67
N LEU A 22 14.53 8.88 3.52
CA LEU A 22 14.11 7.50 3.17
C LEU A 22 15.17 6.43 3.52
N GLY A 23 16.14 6.75 4.38
CA GLY A 23 17.19 5.81 4.81
C GLY A 23 18.20 5.40 3.72
N ARG A 24 18.11 5.96 2.50
CA ARG A 24 18.98 5.67 1.35
C ARG A 24 19.54 6.96 0.75
N ASP A 25 20.62 6.85 -0.02
CA ASP A 25 21.22 7.99 -0.74
C ASP A 25 20.21 8.62 -1.72
N PRO A 26 19.75 9.87 -1.48
CA PRO A 26 18.74 10.53 -2.32
C PRO A 26 19.15 10.67 -3.78
N ASN A 27 20.45 10.70 -4.08
CA ASN A 27 20.97 10.83 -5.44
C ASN A 27 20.84 9.54 -6.24
N LYS A 28 20.66 8.39 -5.58
CA LYS A 28 20.52 7.08 -6.22
C LYS A 28 19.06 6.67 -6.42
N LEU A 29 18.10 7.38 -5.82
CA LEU A 29 16.68 7.08 -5.96
C LEU A 29 16.10 7.69 -7.23
N SER A 30 15.52 6.86 -8.11
CA SER A 30 15.12 7.27 -9.46
C SER A 30 13.64 7.66 -9.64
N LEU A 31 12.76 7.42 -8.66
CA LEU A 31 11.37 7.93 -8.66
C LEU A 31 10.81 7.94 -7.23
N VAL A 32 10.45 9.13 -6.73
CA VAL A 32 9.74 9.35 -5.46
C VAL A 32 8.78 10.52 -5.67
N GLN A 33 7.60 10.22 -6.22
CA GLN A 33 6.65 11.26 -6.64
C GLN A 33 5.27 11.01 -6.04
N SER A 34 4.67 12.03 -5.44
CA SER A 34 3.24 11.95 -5.09
C SER A 34 2.41 12.31 -6.32
N HIS A 35 1.70 11.35 -6.90
CA HIS A 35 0.74 11.61 -7.99
C HIS A 35 -0.63 12.02 -7.45
N SER A 36 -0.85 11.88 -6.15
CA SER A 36 -2.01 12.42 -5.42
C SER A 36 -1.62 13.71 -4.66
N PRO A 37 -2.57 14.59 -4.32
CA PRO A 37 -2.29 15.79 -3.53
C PRO A 37 -2.02 15.50 -2.04
N GLY A 38 -2.06 14.23 -1.62
CA GLY A 38 -1.99 13.82 -0.22
C GLY A 38 -3.27 14.12 0.56
N ARG A 39 -3.15 14.15 1.89
CA ARG A 39 -4.23 14.58 2.80
C ARG A 39 -3.69 15.58 3.79
N VAL A 40 -4.43 16.68 3.96
CA VAL A 40 -4.18 17.63 5.05
C VAL A 40 -5.05 17.23 6.23
N PHE A 41 -4.44 17.05 7.39
CA PHE A 41 -5.12 16.84 8.66
C PHE A 41 -4.46 17.71 9.71
N GLU A 42 -5.21 18.64 10.29
CA GLU A 42 -4.66 19.70 11.14
C GLU A 42 -3.51 20.45 10.43
N ASP A 43 -2.34 20.55 11.07
CA ASP A 43 -1.14 21.14 10.48
C ASP A 43 -0.24 20.12 9.75
N LEU A 44 -0.74 18.92 9.41
CA LEU A 44 0.00 17.85 8.73
C LEU A 44 -0.45 17.68 7.28
N LEU A 45 0.50 17.57 6.36
CA LEU A 45 0.33 17.05 5.01
C LEU A 45 0.92 15.64 4.98
N ILE A 46 0.03 14.64 4.90
CA ILE A 46 0.37 13.23 4.76
C ILE A 46 0.54 12.94 3.27
N LEU A 47 1.63 12.27 2.91
CA LEU A 47 1.98 11.93 1.54
C LEU A 47 2.43 10.48 1.42
N GLY A 48 1.90 9.81 0.41
CA GLY A 48 2.53 8.63 -0.18
C GLY A 48 3.35 9.01 -1.42
N SER A 49 3.82 8.01 -2.14
CA SER A 49 4.58 8.17 -3.40
C SER A 49 4.32 7.02 -4.37
N ALA A 50 4.44 7.29 -5.66
CA ALA A 50 4.88 6.32 -6.64
C ALA A 50 6.40 6.19 -6.60
N THR A 51 6.84 4.96 -6.80
CA THR A 51 8.22 4.56 -6.95
C THR A 51 8.36 3.81 -8.28
N ASN A 52 9.58 3.51 -8.72
CA ASN A 52 9.74 2.76 -9.97
C ASN A 52 9.28 1.30 -9.79
N GLU A 53 9.03 0.60 -10.89
CA GLU A 53 8.54 -0.79 -10.89
C GLU A 53 9.67 -1.84 -10.79
N GLY A 54 10.93 -1.38 -10.82
CA GLY A 54 12.15 -2.16 -10.97
C GLY A 54 12.87 -2.50 -9.67
N TYR A 55 13.99 -3.22 -9.79
CA TYR A 55 14.98 -3.31 -8.72
C TYR A 55 15.58 -1.94 -8.39
N GLY A 56 16.00 -1.76 -7.14
CA GLY A 56 16.53 -0.48 -6.66
C GLY A 56 15.47 0.62 -6.58
N SER A 57 14.18 0.23 -6.59
CA SER A 57 13.08 1.15 -6.29
C SER A 57 13.25 1.78 -4.91
N ALA A 58 12.75 3.01 -4.76
CA ALA A 58 12.72 3.68 -3.47
C ALA A 58 11.76 2.93 -2.51
N PRO A 59 11.99 3.01 -1.19
CA PRO A 59 10.98 2.57 -0.24
C PRO A 59 9.75 3.48 -0.34
N GLY A 60 8.58 2.88 -0.15
CA GLY A 60 7.27 3.49 -0.31
C GLY A 60 6.73 4.21 0.91
N ASP A 61 7.61 4.59 1.84
CA ASP A 61 7.27 5.11 3.16
C ASP A 61 6.25 6.25 3.09
N VAL A 62 5.24 6.17 3.95
CA VAL A 62 4.26 7.24 4.10
C VAL A 62 4.75 8.21 5.16
N ARG A 63 4.70 9.49 4.85
CA ARG A 63 5.28 10.55 5.68
C ARG A 63 4.33 11.70 5.88
N ALA A 64 4.35 12.29 7.06
CA ALA A 64 3.67 13.55 7.33
C ALA A 64 4.66 14.70 7.50
N PHE A 65 4.34 15.82 6.85
CA PHE A 65 5.10 17.05 6.94
C PHE A 65 4.22 18.15 7.54
N ASN A 66 4.80 19.00 8.37
CA ASN A 66 4.08 20.18 8.85
C ASN A 66 3.82 21.13 7.68
N VAL A 67 2.55 21.48 7.42
CA VAL A 67 2.13 22.25 6.24
C VAL A 67 2.65 23.68 6.20
N ARG A 68 3.06 24.23 7.35
CA ARG A 68 3.55 25.61 7.47
C ARG A 68 5.06 25.71 7.32
N THR A 69 5.78 24.68 7.77
CA THR A 69 7.24 24.70 7.89
C THR A 69 7.94 23.72 6.95
N GLY A 70 7.24 22.73 6.40
CA GLY A 70 7.81 21.65 5.60
C GLY A 70 8.64 20.64 6.40
N LYS A 71 8.64 20.74 7.74
CA LYS A 71 9.36 19.82 8.62
C LYS A 71 8.69 18.44 8.62
N LEU A 72 9.47 17.37 8.44
CA LEU A 72 9.02 15.99 8.65
C LEU A 72 8.59 15.80 10.11
N VAL A 73 7.39 15.27 10.32
CA VAL A 73 6.79 15.03 11.65
C VAL A 73 6.85 13.56 12.01
N TRP A 74 6.41 12.68 11.12
CA TRP A 74 6.50 11.24 11.29
C TRP A 74 6.71 10.53 9.94
N THR A 75 7.27 9.33 10.02
CA THR A 75 7.45 8.38 8.92
C THR A 75 6.88 7.03 9.36
N PHE A 76 6.10 6.41 8.50
CA PHE A 76 5.72 5.01 8.62
C PHE A 76 6.48 4.21 7.55
N HIS A 77 7.39 3.33 7.98
CA HIS A 77 8.12 2.44 7.09
C HIS A 77 7.20 1.32 6.63
N THR A 78 6.93 1.25 5.33
CA THR A 78 6.07 0.20 4.76
C THR A 78 6.82 -1.09 4.51
N ILE A 79 8.15 -1.00 4.34
CA ILE A 79 9.10 -2.10 4.48
C ILE A 79 9.75 -1.92 5.85
N PRO A 80 9.40 -2.74 6.86
CA PRO A 80 9.82 -2.52 8.24
C PRO A 80 11.33 -2.60 8.42
N HIS A 81 11.87 -1.80 9.34
CA HIS A 81 13.25 -1.85 9.79
C HIS A 81 13.44 -2.83 10.97
N PRO A 82 14.69 -3.19 11.34
CA PRO A 82 14.94 -4.08 12.47
C PRO A 82 14.27 -3.58 13.76
N GLY A 83 13.45 -4.44 14.38
CA GLY A 83 12.69 -4.13 15.59
C GLY A 83 11.29 -3.55 15.35
N GLU A 84 10.92 -3.28 14.10
CA GLU A 84 9.57 -2.86 13.72
C GLU A 84 8.68 -4.07 13.41
N PHE A 85 7.37 -3.90 13.58
CA PHE A 85 6.40 -4.96 13.33
C PHE A 85 6.40 -5.39 11.86
N GLY A 86 6.45 -6.70 11.59
CA GLY A 86 6.43 -7.26 10.24
C GLY A 86 7.82 -7.44 9.64
N TYR A 87 8.88 -6.97 10.29
CA TYR A 87 10.27 -7.13 9.85
C TYR A 87 10.63 -8.59 9.59
N GLU A 88 10.16 -9.49 10.46
CA GLU A 88 10.37 -10.94 10.37
C GLU A 88 9.76 -11.60 9.13
N THR A 89 8.90 -10.89 8.41
CA THR A 89 8.27 -11.37 7.17
C THR A 89 9.08 -11.08 5.92
N TRP A 90 10.29 -10.54 6.08
CA TRP A 90 11.25 -10.22 5.03
C TRP A 90 12.62 -10.83 5.32
N PRO A 91 13.48 -10.94 4.29
CA PRO A 91 14.90 -11.16 4.52
C PRO A 91 15.50 -10.00 5.34
N GLU A 92 16.47 -10.31 6.21
CA GLU A 92 17.05 -9.38 7.18
C GLU A 92 17.51 -8.04 6.57
N ASP A 93 18.09 -8.07 5.37
CA ASP A 93 18.61 -6.88 4.71
C ASP A 93 17.69 -6.27 3.64
N ALA A 94 16.45 -6.79 3.48
CA ALA A 94 15.53 -6.35 2.43
C ALA A 94 15.22 -4.86 2.50
N TRP A 95 15.03 -4.30 3.70
CA TRP A 95 14.76 -2.87 3.92
C TRP A 95 15.87 -1.94 3.37
N LYS A 96 17.07 -2.45 3.12
CA LYS A 96 18.19 -1.68 2.55
C LYS A 96 18.10 -1.55 1.02
N THR A 97 17.45 -2.49 0.34
CA THR A 97 17.51 -2.63 -1.12
C THR A 97 16.15 -2.75 -1.80
N VAL A 98 15.22 -3.52 -1.24
CA VAL A 98 13.87 -3.75 -1.76
C VAL A 98 13.07 -2.45 -1.71
N GLY A 99 12.33 -2.14 -2.77
CA GLY A 99 11.52 -0.92 -2.82
C GLY A 99 10.03 -1.21 -3.03
N GLY A 100 9.27 -0.17 -3.35
CA GLY A 100 7.81 -0.29 -3.43
C GLY A 100 7.17 -0.31 -2.06
N ALA A 101 6.16 -1.17 -1.88
CA ALA A 101 5.26 -1.11 -0.74
C ALA A 101 4.75 0.32 -0.54
N ASN A 102 4.35 0.98 -1.63
CA ASN A 102 4.15 2.41 -1.68
C ASN A 102 2.66 2.77 -1.79
N VAL A 103 2.28 3.96 -1.32
CA VAL A 103 0.92 4.49 -1.52
C VAL A 103 0.96 5.48 -2.66
N TRP A 104 0.80 4.99 -3.89
CA TRP A 104 0.88 5.84 -5.09
C TRP A 104 -0.45 6.50 -5.47
N SER A 105 -1.55 5.99 -4.95
CA SER A 105 -2.89 6.48 -5.25
C SER A 105 -3.46 7.36 -4.12
N GLU A 106 -4.74 7.68 -4.23
CA GLU A 106 -5.51 8.38 -3.20
C GLU A 106 -5.79 7.47 -2.00
N PHE A 107 -5.70 8.02 -0.79
CA PHE A 107 -6.01 7.31 0.45
C PHE A 107 -7.11 8.02 1.25
N ALA A 108 -7.71 7.35 2.24
CA ALA A 108 -8.84 7.88 2.99
C ALA A 108 -8.43 8.40 4.37
N LEU A 109 -9.17 9.37 4.90
CA LEU A 109 -8.94 9.96 6.21
C LEU A 109 -10.30 10.09 6.93
N ASP A 110 -10.43 9.44 8.08
CA ASP A 110 -11.49 9.71 9.05
C ASP A 110 -11.01 10.87 9.95
N VAL A 111 -11.54 12.06 9.67
CA VAL A 111 -11.18 13.29 10.37
C VAL A 111 -11.63 13.26 11.83
N GLU A 112 -12.79 12.65 12.11
CA GLU A 112 -13.34 12.61 13.47
C GLU A 112 -12.51 11.73 14.40
N ARG A 113 -11.97 10.63 13.87
CA ARG A 113 -11.17 9.65 14.63
C ARG A 113 -9.66 9.83 14.48
N ALA A 114 -9.22 10.76 13.64
CA ALA A 114 -7.82 10.94 13.27
C ALA A 114 -7.18 9.65 12.72
N ILE A 115 -7.89 8.91 11.86
CA ILE A 115 -7.39 7.65 11.26
C ILE A 115 -7.17 7.83 9.77
N VAL A 116 -5.97 7.54 9.28
CA VAL A 116 -5.65 7.49 7.86
C VAL A 116 -5.58 6.02 7.39
N TYR A 117 -6.22 5.72 6.26
CA TYR A 117 -6.30 4.38 5.69
C TYR A 117 -5.54 4.32 4.38
N LEU A 118 -4.46 3.57 4.39
CA LEU A 118 -3.44 3.55 3.35
C LEU A 118 -3.54 2.25 2.52
N PRO A 119 -3.91 2.33 1.24
CA PRO A 119 -3.78 1.21 0.31
C PRO A 119 -2.31 1.06 -0.13
N VAL A 120 -1.58 0.18 0.54
CA VAL A 120 -0.15 -0.07 0.29
C VAL A 120 0.01 -1.04 -0.88
N ALA A 121 0.76 -0.62 -1.90
CA ALA A 121 1.05 -1.40 -3.10
C ALA A 121 2.01 -2.57 -2.87
N SER A 122 2.30 -3.30 -3.94
CA SER A 122 3.28 -4.37 -4.01
C SER A 122 4.72 -3.92 -3.72
N ALA A 123 5.52 -4.85 -3.19
CA ALA A 123 6.96 -4.74 -3.14
C ALA A 123 7.57 -4.88 -4.54
N LYS A 124 8.75 -4.29 -4.78
CA LYS A 124 9.45 -4.39 -6.07
C LYS A 124 10.65 -5.33 -5.96
N TYR A 125 10.98 -6.12 -6.98
CA TYR A 125 10.41 -6.14 -8.33
C TYR A 125 9.00 -6.75 -8.40
N ASN A 126 8.17 -6.24 -9.32
CA ASN A 126 6.75 -6.59 -9.43
C ASN A 126 6.47 -8.06 -9.72
N PHE A 127 7.27 -8.64 -10.61
CA PHE A 127 6.94 -9.91 -11.26
C PHE A 127 7.90 -11.04 -10.91
N TYR A 128 8.74 -10.85 -9.90
CA TYR A 128 9.67 -11.86 -9.39
C TYR A 128 10.12 -11.49 -7.98
N GLY A 129 9.98 -12.43 -7.05
CA GLY A 129 10.14 -12.19 -5.60
C GLY A 129 11.33 -12.88 -4.94
N ALA A 130 12.22 -13.53 -5.69
CA ALA A 130 13.29 -14.38 -5.10
C ALA A 130 14.33 -13.62 -4.25
N ASP A 131 14.41 -12.30 -4.34
CA ASP A 131 15.27 -11.45 -3.50
C ASP A 131 14.57 -10.93 -2.23
N ARG A 132 13.28 -11.28 -2.06
CA ARG A 132 12.42 -10.85 -0.95
C ARG A 132 11.54 -11.99 -0.43
N GLU A 133 12.12 -13.17 -0.22
CA GLU A 133 11.39 -14.32 0.33
C GLU A 133 10.64 -13.98 1.64
N GLY A 134 9.39 -14.42 1.77
CA GLY A 134 8.53 -14.14 2.92
C GLY A 134 7.23 -13.42 2.56
N ALA A 135 6.34 -13.22 3.54
CA ALA A 135 5.02 -12.63 3.29
C ALA A 135 5.07 -11.16 2.84
N ASN A 136 6.18 -10.47 3.08
CA ASN A 136 6.44 -9.10 2.66
C ASN A 136 5.50 -8.05 3.27
N LEU A 137 5.19 -8.16 4.56
CA LEU A 137 4.32 -7.21 5.25
C LEU A 137 5.01 -5.83 5.41
N PHE A 138 4.49 -4.70 4.93
CA PHE A 138 3.09 -4.34 4.68
C PHE A 138 2.72 -4.20 3.19
N SER A 139 3.40 -4.86 2.27
CA SER A 139 3.00 -4.81 0.86
C SER A 139 1.58 -5.37 0.67
N ASN A 140 0.89 -4.89 -0.36
CA ASN A 140 -0.48 -5.30 -0.73
C ASN A 140 -1.44 -5.27 0.47
N SER A 141 -1.36 -4.25 1.30
CA SER A 141 -2.13 -4.17 2.55
C SER A 141 -3.01 -2.94 2.58
N LEU A 142 -4.09 -3.00 3.36
CA LEU A 142 -4.74 -1.81 3.90
C LEU A 142 -4.18 -1.58 5.30
N VAL A 143 -3.54 -0.43 5.50
CA VAL A 143 -2.95 -0.06 6.80
C VAL A 143 -3.70 1.13 7.37
N ALA A 144 -4.19 1.01 8.61
CA ALA A 144 -4.77 2.11 9.35
C ALA A 144 -3.75 2.68 10.34
N LEU A 145 -3.46 3.98 10.21
CA LEU A 145 -2.55 4.69 11.10
C LEU A 145 -3.29 5.79 11.86
N ASN A 146 -2.82 6.11 13.05
CA ASN A 146 -3.12 7.38 13.68
C ASN A 146 -2.51 8.51 12.84
N ALA A 147 -3.35 9.41 12.33
CA ALA A 147 -2.96 10.46 11.40
C ALA A 147 -1.99 11.49 12.03
N LEU A 148 -2.03 11.68 13.36
CA LEU A 148 -1.17 12.61 14.08
C LEU A 148 0.23 12.06 14.35
N THR A 149 0.33 10.75 14.64
CA THR A 149 1.58 10.14 15.13
C THR A 149 2.24 9.20 14.12
N GLY A 150 1.50 8.72 13.12
CA GLY A 150 1.95 7.67 12.21
C GLY A 150 1.94 6.26 12.84
N GLU A 151 1.43 6.13 14.07
CA GLU A 151 1.36 4.84 14.77
C GLU A 151 0.36 3.90 14.10
N ARG A 152 0.75 2.63 13.92
CA ARG A 152 -0.10 1.60 13.34
C ARG A 152 -1.21 1.19 14.31
N LEU A 153 -2.46 1.41 13.91
CA LEU A 153 -3.64 0.97 14.65
C LEU A 153 -3.96 -0.49 14.31
N TRP A 154 -4.17 -0.76 13.02
CA TRP A 154 -4.43 -2.10 12.50
C TRP A 154 -4.01 -2.18 11.04
N HIS A 155 -3.95 -3.38 10.48
CA HIS A 155 -3.74 -3.59 9.05
C HIS A 155 -4.37 -4.92 8.63
N PHE A 156 -4.59 -5.07 7.32
CA PHE A 156 -4.91 -6.35 6.69
C PHE A 156 -4.11 -6.48 5.40
N GLN A 157 -3.42 -7.61 5.20
CA GLN A 157 -2.67 -7.90 3.98
C GLN A 157 -3.55 -8.70 3.01
N PHE A 158 -3.78 -8.16 1.80
CA PHE A 158 -4.60 -8.78 0.77
C PHE A 158 -3.88 -9.85 -0.04
N ILE A 159 -2.55 -9.74 -0.14
CA ILE A 159 -1.72 -10.67 -0.88
C ILE A 159 -0.42 -10.88 -0.14
N HIS A 160 -0.13 -12.13 0.18
CA HIS A 160 1.14 -12.56 0.72
C HIS A 160 2.13 -12.80 -0.43
N HIS A 161 3.33 -12.24 -0.33
CA HIS A 161 4.41 -12.42 -1.31
C HIS A 161 3.96 -12.15 -2.76
N ASP A 162 3.39 -10.97 -3.03
CA ASP A 162 2.87 -10.64 -4.36
C ASP A 162 3.96 -10.73 -5.45
N ILE A 163 3.63 -11.34 -6.57
CA ILE A 163 4.46 -11.38 -7.79
C ILE A 163 3.64 -11.02 -9.05
N TRP A 164 2.49 -10.37 -8.87
CA TRP A 164 1.52 -10.10 -9.94
C TRP A 164 1.16 -8.61 -10.08
N ASP A 165 1.81 -7.72 -9.34
CA ASP A 165 1.49 -6.27 -9.28
C ASP A 165 0.02 -5.98 -8.91
N TYR A 166 -0.54 -6.79 -8.00
CA TYR A 166 -1.93 -6.65 -7.57
C TYR A 166 -2.10 -5.62 -6.45
N ASP A 167 -1.62 -4.40 -6.70
CA ASP A 167 -1.79 -3.25 -5.83
C ASP A 167 -3.27 -2.96 -5.49
N PRO A 168 -3.62 -2.66 -4.24
CA PRO A 168 -4.96 -2.21 -3.86
C PRO A 168 -5.18 -0.73 -4.20
N ALA A 169 -4.87 -0.28 -5.42
CA ALA A 169 -4.70 1.13 -5.77
C ALA A 169 -5.97 2.02 -5.67
N THR A 170 -7.15 1.46 -5.42
CA THR A 170 -8.35 2.29 -5.27
C THR A 170 -8.37 2.99 -3.92
N SER A 171 -8.93 4.20 -3.87
CA SER A 171 -9.07 4.92 -2.60
C SER A 171 -10.11 4.24 -1.71
N PRO A 172 -9.76 3.85 -0.46
CA PRO A 172 -10.69 3.22 0.46
C PRO A 172 -11.95 4.06 0.66
N LYS A 173 -13.11 3.42 0.83
CA LYS A 173 -14.39 4.10 1.05
C LYS A 173 -14.80 3.97 2.50
N LEU A 174 -14.98 5.11 3.17
CA LEU A 174 -15.50 5.20 4.53
C LEU A 174 -17.01 5.36 4.46
N LEU A 175 -17.74 4.44 5.07
CA LEU A 175 -19.20 4.36 5.00
C LEU A 175 -19.75 3.95 6.37
N THR A 176 -21.04 4.18 6.59
CA THR A 176 -21.80 3.55 7.67
C THR A 176 -22.85 2.67 7.02
N VAL A 177 -22.96 1.41 7.46
CA VAL A 177 -23.88 0.41 6.90
C VAL A 177 -24.66 -0.28 8.00
N GLU A 178 -25.85 -0.76 7.71
CA GLU A 178 -26.58 -1.68 8.59
C GLU A 178 -26.05 -3.10 8.39
N HIS A 179 -25.59 -3.74 9.46
CA HIS A 179 -25.09 -5.11 9.46
C HIS A 179 -25.57 -5.81 10.73
N GLU A 180 -26.25 -6.96 10.57
CA GLU A 180 -26.82 -7.73 11.69
C GLU A 180 -27.76 -6.94 12.63
N GLY A 181 -28.39 -5.88 12.10
CA GLY A 181 -29.30 -5.02 12.85
C GLY A 181 -28.61 -3.90 13.63
N GLU A 182 -27.30 -3.70 13.44
CA GLU A 182 -26.52 -2.62 14.01
C GLU A 182 -25.94 -1.71 12.91
N SER A 183 -25.88 -0.41 13.18
CA SER A 183 -25.14 0.53 12.32
C SER A 183 -23.63 0.38 12.58
N VAL A 184 -22.88 -0.03 11.57
CA VAL A 184 -21.44 -0.26 11.63
C VAL A 184 -20.71 0.71 10.71
N ASP A 185 -19.70 1.37 11.27
CA ASP A 185 -18.77 2.23 10.56
C ASP A 185 -17.67 1.40 9.90
N ILE A 186 -17.61 1.41 8.57
CA ILE A 186 -16.78 0.51 7.76
C ILE A 186 -15.78 1.25 6.89
N VAL A 187 -14.73 0.52 6.50
CA VAL A 187 -13.83 0.87 5.40
C VAL A 187 -13.88 -0.26 4.38
N ALA A 188 -14.19 0.09 3.13
CA ALA A 188 -14.24 -0.84 2.00
C ALA A 188 -13.10 -0.56 1.02
N GLN A 189 -12.35 -1.60 0.65
CA GLN A 189 -11.22 -1.54 -0.25
C GLN A 189 -11.44 -2.45 -1.45
N ALA A 190 -11.59 -1.86 -2.64
CA ALA A 190 -11.57 -2.63 -3.89
C ALA A 190 -10.12 -2.84 -4.34
N THR A 191 -9.76 -4.07 -4.72
CA THR A 191 -8.39 -4.44 -5.08
C THR A 191 -8.28 -4.87 -6.54
N LYS A 192 -7.06 -4.85 -7.11
CA LYS A 192 -6.79 -5.35 -8.46
C LYS A 192 -7.09 -6.85 -8.63
N GLN A 193 -7.21 -7.60 -7.53
CA GLN A 193 -7.68 -9.01 -7.55
C GLN A 193 -9.14 -9.14 -8.00
N GLY A 194 -9.91 -8.04 -8.02
CA GLY A 194 -11.33 -8.09 -8.37
C GLY A 194 -12.25 -8.34 -7.17
N PHE A 195 -11.75 -8.17 -5.94
CA PHE A 195 -12.50 -8.30 -4.71
C PHE A 195 -12.70 -6.96 -4.01
N VAL A 196 -13.76 -6.88 -3.20
CA VAL A 196 -13.93 -5.81 -2.20
C VAL A 196 -13.75 -6.44 -0.82
N TYR A 197 -12.81 -5.91 -0.05
CA TYR A 197 -12.63 -6.26 1.34
C TYR A 197 -13.28 -5.20 2.21
N VAL A 198 -13.99 -5.60 3.26
CA VAL A 198 -14.75 -4.69 4.12
C VAL A 198 -14.42 -4.97 5.57
N PHE A 199 -14.03 -3.92 6.29
CA PHE A 199 -13.63 -4.00 7.70
C PHE A 199 -14.40 -2.99 8.53
N ASN A 200 -14.61 -3.29 9.81
CA ASN A 200 -14.87 -2.24 10.79
C ASN A 200 -13.70 -1.24 10.75
N ARG A 201 -13.99 0.04 10.48
CA ARG A 201 -12.92 1.02 10.22
C ARG A 201 -12.07 1.35 11.45
N VAL A 202 -12.54 1.03 12.66
CA VAL A 202 -11.81 1.29 13.90
C VAL A 202 -11.00 0.08 14.34
N THR A 203 -11.59 -1.12 14.32
CA THR A 203 -10.95 -2.34 14.84
C THR A 203 -10.14 -3.09 13.78
N GLY A 204 -10.47 -2.90 12.50
CA GLY A 204 -9.89 -3.69 11.41
C GLY A 204 -10.47 -5.09 11.29
N GLU A 205 -11.46 -5.44 12.11
CA GLU A 205 -12.15 -6.74 12.03
C GLU A 205 -12.91 -6.84 10.70
N PRO A 206 -12.77 -7.95 9.95
CA PRO A 206 -13.54 -8.17 8.74
C PRO A 206 -15.04 -8.17 9.04
N LEU A 207 -15.82 -7.50 8.20
CA LEU A 207 -17.28 -7.50 8.31
C LEU A 207 -17.89 -8.86 7.94
N TRP A 208 -17.19 -9.60 7.07
CA TRP A 208 -17.53 -10.98 6.70
C TRP A 208 -16.29 -11.85 6.74
N PRO A 209 -16.43 -13.19 6.81
CA PRO A 209 -15.30 -14.10 6.80
C PRO A 209 -14.40 -13.88 5.58
N ILE A 210 -13.09 -13.95 5.83
CA ILE A 210 -12.05 -14.02 4.81
C ILE A 210 -11.34 -15.36 5.01
N GLU A 211 -11.32 -16.18 3.98
CA GLU A 211 -10.79 -17.54 4.03
C GLU A 211 -9.40 -17.60 3.40
N GLU A 212 -8.44 -18.25 4.07
CA GLU A 212 -7.16 -18.60 3.48
C GLU A 212 -7.33 -19.85 2.60
N LEU A 213 -7.27 -19.67 1.28
CA LEU A 213 -7.42 -20.77 0.33
C LEU A 213 -6.09 -21.10 -0.34
N PRO A 214 -5.77 -22.40 -0.57
CA PRO A 214 -4.61 -22.79 -1.35
C PRO A 214 -4.65 -22.21 -2.76
N VAL A 215 -3.51 -21.73 -3.24
CA VAL A 215 -3.32 -21.22 -4.60
C VAL A 215 -2.22 -22.00 -5.33
N PRO A 216 -2.14 -21.96 -6.67
CA PRO A 216 -1.05 -22.60 -7.39
C PRO A 216 0.32 -22.07 -6.95
N THR A 217 1.21 -22.98 -6.55
CA THR A 217 2.59 -22.66 -6.13
C THR A 217 3.65 -23.20 -7.08
N GLY A 218 3.25 -23.77 -8.21
CA GLY A 218 4.18 -24.30 -9.21
C GLY A 218 4.85 -23.16 -9.95
N THR A 219 6.17 -23.08 -9.88
CA THR A 219 6.99 -22.14 -10.65
C THR A 219 8.22 -22.83 -11.24
N GLU A 220 8.57 -22.46 -12.47
CA GLU A 220 9.81 -22.85 -13.13
C GLU A 220 10.90 -21.77 -12.98
N MET A 221 10.55 -20.63 -12.38
CA MET A 221 11.46 -19.50 -12.25
C MET A 221 12.56 -19.82 -11.23
N PRO A 222 13.85 -19.60 -11.56
CA PRO A 222 14.94 -19.95 -10.66
C PRO A 222 14.81 -19.27 -9.31
N ARG A 223 14.88 -20.02 -8.20
CA ARG A 223 14.83 -19.51 -6.81
C ARG A 223 13.53 -18.79 -6.42
N GLU A 224 12.51 -18.78 -7.27
CA GLU A 224 11.22 -18.21 -6.88
C GLU A 224 10.50 -19.14 -5.91
N THR A 225 9.90 -18.56 -4.87
CA THR A 225 9.04 -19.27 -3.93
C THR A 225 7.71 -18.54 -3.88
N LEU A 226 6.62 -19.24 -4.17
CA LEU A 226 5.27 -18.67 -4.11
C LEU A 226 4.64 -18.93 -2.75
N TRP A 227 3.78 -18.02 -2.29
CA TRP A 227 3.05 -18.23 -1.04
C TRP A 227 1.92 -19.25 -1.23
N PRO A 228 1.74 -20.21 -0.30
CA PRO A 228 0.87 -21.37 -0.50
C PRO A 228 -0.63 -21.06 -0.44
N THR A 229 -1.03 -19.99 0.21
CA THR A 229 -2.43 -19.59 0.38
C THR A 229 -2.63 -18.11 0.06
N GLN A 230 -3.85 -17.67 -0.15
CA GLN A 230 -4.16 -16.24 -0.17
C GLN A 230 -5.49 -16.00 0.55
N PRO A 231 -5.73 -14.80 1.09
CA PRO A 231 -7.01 -14.44 1.67
C PRO A 231 -8.05 -14.18 0.58
N PHE A 232 -9.23 -14.78 0.71
CA PHE A 232 -10.38 -14.59 -0.17
C PHE A 232 -11.58 -14.12 0.64
N PRO A 233 -12.13 -12.92 0.37
CA PRO A 233 -13.31 -12.46 1.06
C PRO A 233 -14.52 -13.26 0.56
N THR A 234 -15.37 -13.69 1.49
CA THR A 234 -16.59 -14.44 1.15
C THR A 234 -17.70 -13.52 0.64
N VAL A 235 -17.67 -12.23 1.02
CA VAL A 235 -18.67 -11.21 0.66
C VAL A 235 -17.99 -9.83 0.54
N PRO A 236 -18.44 -8.97 -0.39
CA PRO A 236 -19.33 -9.29 -1.50
C PRO A 236 -18.67 -10.22 -2.53
N PRO A 237 -19.45 -10.83 -3.45
CA PRO A 237 -18.88 -11.60 -4.55
C PRO A 237 -17.85 -10.78 -5.35
N PRO A 238 -16.86 -11.44 -5.98
CA PRO A 238 -15.90 -10.75 -6.85
C PRO A 238 -16.63 -9.91 -7.90
N PHE A 239 -16.16 -8.67 -8.12
CA PHE A 239 -16.71 -7.78 -9.14
C PHE A 239 -16.02 -7.93 -10.50
N ALA A 240 -14.91 -8.67 -10.55
CA ALA A 240 -14.20 -9.00 -11.78
C ALA A 240 -14.08 -10.52 -11.94
N ARG A 241 -13.83 -10.96 -13.17
CA ARG A 241 -13.59 -12.36 -13.51
C ARG A 241 -12.36 -12.88 -12.75
N GLN A 242 -12.50 -14.07 -12.15
CA GLN A 242 -11.46 -14.70 -11.32
C GLN A 242 -10.68 -15.81 -12.03
N SER A 243 -11.11 -16.21 -13.22
CA SER A 243 -10.46 -17.25 -14.02
C SER A 243 -10.62 -16.95 -15.51
N PHE A 244 -9.63 -17.27 -16.32
CA PHE A 244 -9.71 -17.24 -17.77
C PHE A 244 -9.47 -18.64 -18.31
N THR A 245 -10.20 -19.01 -19.36
CA THR A 245 -9.97 -20.26 -20.10
C THR A 245 -9.55 -19.97 -21.53
N VAL A 246 -9.16 -21.00 -22.28
CA VAL A 246 -8.79 -20.85 -23.71
C VAL A 246 -9.95 -20.28 -24.52
N GLU A 247 -11.19 -20.58 -24.13
CA GLU A 247 -12.40 -20.05 -24.74
C GLU A 247 -12.58 -18.53 -24.54
N ASP A 248 -11.88 -17.94 -23.56
CA ASP A 248 -11.88 -16.50 -23.32
C ASP A 248 -10.83 -15.75 -24.16
N LEU A 249 -9.91 -16.47 -24.82
CA LEU A 249 -8.90 -15.87 -25.68
C LEU A 249 -9.53 -15.32 -26.96
N ASN A 250 -8.93 -14.27 -27.51
CA ASN A 250 -9.39 -13.69 -28.77
C ASN A 250 -9.30 -14.78 -29.87
N PRO A 251 -10.42 -15.17 -30.51
CA PRO A 251 -10.43 -16.25 -31.50
C PRO A 251 -9.69 -15.88 -32.81
N TYR A 252 -9.22 -14.64 -32.92
CA TYR A 252 -8.44 -14.13 -34.03
C TYR A 252 -6.94 -13.95 -33.70
N MET A 253 -6.47 -14.43 -32.56
CA MET A 253 -5.03 -14.51 -32.28
C MET A 253 -4.37 -15.48 -33.26
N ASP A 254 -3.18 -15.11 -33.73
CA ASP A 254 -2.35 -16.02 -34.52
C ASP A 254 -2.01 -17.25 -33.65
N PRO A 255 -2.12 -18.49 -34.14
CA PRO A 255 -1.78 -19.68 -33.35
C PRO A 255 -0.35 -19.70 -32.79
N ASP A 256 0.54 -18.89 -33.34
CA ASP A 256 1.94 -18.74 -32.91
C ASP A 256 2.15 -17.60 -31.86
N GLU A 257 1.11 -16.84 -31.51
CA GLU A 257 1.09 -15.80 -30.44
C GLU A 257 0.38 -16.28 -29.16
#